data_AF-A0A516ITJ7-F1
#
_entry.id   AF-A0A516ITJ7-F1
#
_cell.length_a   1.000
_cell.length_b   1.000
_cell.length_c   1.000
_cell.angle_alpha   90.00
_cell.angle_beta   90.00
_cell.angle_gamma   90.00
#
_symmetry.space_group_name_H-M   'P 1'
#
loop_
_entity.id
_entity.type
_entity.pdbx_description
1 polymer ?
#
loop_
_entity_poly.entity_id
_entity_poly.type
_entity_poly.pdbx_seq_one_letter_code
_entity_poly.pdbx_strand_id
1 'polypeptide(L)'
;MTWGAKHPLERIVEGLAPALLALAVGWSALQLGSGAALAGGLAAVSLFGAGSAIIRAGGDALRAGPSFEPADLPEAEAAGELLLDDPLVVLPQDSRVVQLFAPVEPTPGELVERIADFLDARPQPRLAAQTLPSVPVDASVALHAALANIRASLR
;
A
#
# COMPACT_ATOMS: atom_id res chain seq x y z
N MET A 1 20.33 9.94 -19.85
CA MET A 1 20.07 8.61 -19.26
C MET A 1 18.57 8.46 -19.06
N THR A 2 17.91 7.64 -19.87
CA THR A 2 16.46 7.42 -19.77
C THR A 2 16.16 6.47 -18.60
N TRP A 3 16.04 7.04 -17.40
CA TRP A 3 15.48 6.35 -16.24
C TRP A 3 14.03 5.97 -16.56
N GLY A 4 13.78 4.72 -16.95
CA GLY A 4 12.40 4.22 -17.13
C GLY A 4 12.16 3.19 -18.23
N ALA A 5 13.15 2.86 -19.06
CA ALA A 5 12.97 1.78 -20.04
C ALA A 5 13.03 0.41 -19.32
N LYS A 6 11.86 -0.20 -19.09
CA LYS A 6 11.77 -1.58 -18.56
C LYS A 6 12.60 -2.54 -19.42
N HIS A 7 13.34 -3.43 -18.77
CA HIS A 7 14.17 -4.41 -19.47
C HIS A 7 13.26 -5.36 -20.28
N PRO A 8 13.65 -5.81 -21.50
CA PRO A 8 12.79 -6.68 -22.32
C PRO A 8 12.35 -7.97 -21.61
N LEU A 9 13.20 -8.51 -20.73
CA LEU A 9 12.87 -9.67 -19.90
C LEU A 9 11.70 -9.40 -18.93
N GLU A 10 11.63 -8.22 -18.31
CA GLU A 10 10.54 -7.88 -17.40
C GLU A 10 9.19 -7.85 -18.14
N ARG A 11 9.17 -7.34 -19.38
CA ARG A 11 7.94 -7.36 -20.20
C ARG A 11 7.49 -8.77 -20.52
N ILE A 12 8.43 -9.66 -20.80
CA ILE A 12 8.11 -11.07 -21.09
C ILE A 12 7.56 -11.73 -19.82
N VAL A 13 8.23 -11.56 -18.67
CA VAL A 13 7.81 -12.15 -17.39
C VAL A 13 6.44 -11.62 -16.94
N GLU A 14 6.20 -10.31 -17.07
CA GLU A 14 4.90 -9.69 -16.76
C GLU A 14 3.75 -10.28 -17.59
N GLY A 15 3.99 -10.66 -18.84
CA GLY A 15 2.97 -11.30 -19.68
C GLY A 15 2.82 -12.80 -19.43
N LEU A 16 3.93 -13.48 -19.12
CA LEU A 16 3.98 -14.93 -19.03
C LEU A 16 3.45 -15.45 -17.67
N ALA A 17 3.67 -14.71 -16.59
CA ALA A 17 3.16 -15.05 -15.26
C ALA A 17 1.62 -15.20 -15.18
N PRO A 18 0.79 -14.22 -15.63
CA PRO A 18 -0.66 -14.37 -15.59
C PRO A 18 -1.16 -15.47 -16.54
N ALA A 19 -0.47 -15.69 -17.68
CA ALA A 19 -0.82 -16.76 -18.61
C ALA A 19 -0.62 -18.15 -17.99
N LEU A 20 0.51 -18.37 -17.30
CA LEU A 20 0.76 -19.62 -16.58
C LEU A 20 -0.23 -19.83 -15.43
N LEU A 21 -0.55 -18.77 -14.68
CA LEU A 21 -1.55 -18.85 -13.60
C LEU A 21 -2.93 -19.25 -14.14
N ALA A 22 -3.36 -18.65 -15.24
CA ALA A 22 -4.63 -18.98 -15.88
C ALA A 22 -4.68 -20.43 -16.37
N LEU A 23 -3.58 -20.93 -16.95
CA LEU A 23 -3.43 -22.33 -17.36
C LEU A 23 -3.52 -23.28 -16.16
N ALA A 24 -2.84 -22.97 -15.06
CA ALA A 24 -2.88 -23.79 -13.85
C ALA A 24 -4.28 -23.86 -13.23
N VAL A 25 -4.98 -22.72 -13.17
CA VAL A 25 -6.37 -22.65 -12.68
C VAL A 25 -7.31 -23.43 -13.59
N GLY A 26 -7.18 -23.29 -14.92
CA GLY A 26 -7.97 -24.05 -15.89
C GLY A 26 -7.74 -25.56 -15.79
N TRP A 27 -6.49 -25.98 -15.65
CA TRP A 27 -6.13 -27.39 -15.44
C TRP A 27 -6.72 -27.95 -14.15
N SER A 28 -6.63 -27.20 -13.05
CA SER A 28 -7.23 -27.57 -11.77
C SER A 28 -8.76 -27.68 -11.88
N ALA A 29 -9.42 -26.78 -12.60
CA ALA A 29 -10.87 -26.82 -12.79
C ALA A 29 -11.33 -28.06 -13.58
N LEU A 30 -10.55 -28.48 -14.59
CA LEU A 30 -10.82 -29.69 -15.36
C LEU A 30 -10.73 -30.96 -14.50
N GLN A 31 -9.77 -31.02 -13.57
CA GLN A 31 -9.59 -32.16 -12.66
C GLN A 31 -10.75 -32.34 -11.66
N LEU A 32 -11.42 -31.24 -11.27
CA LEU A 32 -12.55 -31.29 -10.33
C LEU A 32 -13.88 -31.71 -10.96
N GLY A 33 -13.95 -31.86 -12.29
CA GLY A 33 -15.10 -32.46 -12.99
C GLY A 33 -16.44 -31.72 -12.87
N SER A 34 -16.47 -30.52 -12.27
CA SER A 34 -17.69 -29.75 -12.05
C SER A 34 -17.72 -28.54 -13.00
N GLY A 35 -18.79 -28.41 -13.79
CA GLY A 35 -18.99 -27.25 -14.67
C GLY A 35 -18.97 -25.90 -13.93
N ALA A 36 -19.28 -25.91 -12.64
CA ALA A 36 -19.18 -24.75 -11.76
C ALA A 36 -17.73 -24.30 -11.49
N ALA A 37 -16.76 -25.24 -11.44
CA ALA A 37 -15.34 -24.91 -11.25
C ALA A 37 -14.74 -24.24 -12.50
N LEU A 38 -15.19 -24.63 -13.70
CA LEU A 38 -14.80 -23.98 -14.95
C LEU A 38 -15.33 -22.54 -15.03
N ALA A 39 -16.58 -22.31 -14.66
CA ALA A 39 -17.17 -20.97 -14.62
C ALA A 39 -16.49 -20.07 -13.56
N GLY A 40 -16.21 -20.61 -12.37
CA GLY A 40 -15.48 -19.91 -11.32
C GLY A 40 -14.04 -19.57 -11.70
N GLY A 41 -13.34 -20.50 -12.36
CA GLY A 41 -11.98 -20.29 -12.86
C GLY A 41 -11.91 -19.21 -13.94
N LEU A 42 -12.82 -19.24 -14.91
CA LEU A 42 -12.91 -18.21 -15.96
C LEU A 42 -13.26 -16.83 -15.38
N ALA A 43 -14.15 -16.77 -14.39
CA ALA A 43 -14.50 -15.52 -13.71
C ALA A 43 -13.33 -14.95 -12.90
N ALA A 44 -12.56 -15.81 -12.21
CA ALA A 44 -11.38 -15.38 -11.47
C ALA A 44 -10.28 -14.85 -12.38
N VAL A 45 -10.03 -15.51 -13.52
CA VAL A 45 -9.04 -15.08 -14.52
C VAL A 45 -9.46 -13.76 -15.17
N SER A 46 -10.75 -13.57 -15.49
CA SER A 46 -11.24 -12.32 -16.08
C SER A 46 -11.21 -11.15 -15.10
N LEU A 47 -11.56 -11.37 -13.83
CA LEU A 47 -11.44 -10.38 -12.76
C LEU A 47 -9.98 -9.98 -12.51
N PHE A 48 -9.07 -10.97 -12.46
CA PHE A 48 -7.65 -10.68 -12.26
C PHE A 48 -7.04 -9.97 -13.47
N GLY A 49 -7.41 -10.38 -14.69
CA GLY A 49 -7.01 -9.72 -15.93
C GLY A 49 -7.50 -8.26 -15.98
N ALA A 50 -8.78 -8.03 -15.71
CA ALA A 50 -9.37 -6.68 -15.68
C ALA A 50 -8.73 -5.82 -14.57
N GLY A 51 -8.52 -6.38 -13.38
CA GLY A 51 -7.86 -5.68 -12.27
C GLY A 51 -6.43 -5.26 -12.62
N SER A 52 -5.65 -6.15 -13.24
CA SER A 52 -4.29 -5.85 -13.66
C SER A 52 -4.23 -4.75 -14.74
N ALA A 53 -5.19 -4.74 -15.67
CA ALA A 53 -5.30 -3.69 -16.68
C ALA A 53 -5.65 -2.31 -16.07
N ILE A 54 -6.55 -2.29 -15.07
CA ILE A 54 -6.92 -1.06 -14.35
C ILE A 54 -5.72 -0.52 -13.54
N ILE A 55 -5.00 -1.38 -12.83
CA ILE A 55 -3.80 -0.97 -12.06
C ILE A 55 -2.74 -0.40 -13.01
N ARG A 56 -2.56 -1.00 -14.19
CA ARG A 56 -1.60 -0.51 -15.18
C ARG A 56 -2.03 0.85 -15.77
N ALA A 57 -3.30 1.00 -16.16
CA ALA A 57 -3.84 2.26 -16.65
C ALA A 57 -3.79 3.36 -15.56
N GLY A 58 -4.08 3.01 -14.31
CA GLY A 58 -4.00 3.92 -13.17
C GLY A 58 -2.57 4.31 -12.80
N GLY A 59 -1.62 3.39 -12.89
CA GLY A 59 -0.19 3.68 -12.66
C GLY A 59 0.39 4.67 -13.68
N ASP A 60 -0.01 4.56 -14.94
CA ASP A 60 0.38 5.52 -15.98
C ASP A 60 -0.32 6.88 -15.78
N ALA A 61 -1.58 6.88 -15.33
CA ALA A 61 -2.30 8.12 -14.97
C ALA A 61 -1.69 8.83 -13.75
N LEU A 62 -1.20 8.08 -12.75
CA LEU A 62 -0.49 8.63 -11.58
C LEU A 62 0.90 9.17 -11.93
N ARG A 63 1.57 8.58 -12.93
CA ARG A 63 2.83 9.10 -13.48
C ARG A 63 2.65 10.36 -14.33
N ALA A 64 1.45 10.60 -14.85
CA ALA A 64 1.09 11.81 -15.59
C ALA A 64 0.70 12.99 -14.68
N GLY A 65 0.92 12.88 -13.36
CA GLY A 65 0.78 14.01 -12.43
C GLY A 65 1.68 15.20 -12.83
N PRO A 66 1.42 16.40 -12.29
CA PRO A 66 2.21 17.59 -12.59
C PRO A 66 3.69 17.27 -12.35
N SER A 67 4.50 17.38 -13.40
CA SER A 67 5.94 17.19 -13.31
C SER A 67 6.46 18.13 -12.22
N PHE A 68 7.19 17.58 -11.26
CA PHE A 68 7.90 18.38 -10.29
C PHE A 68 8.89 19.26 -11.07
N GLU A 69 8.53 20.52 -11.28
CA GLU A 69 9.41 21.52 -11.85
C GLU A 69 10.38 21.91 -10.73
N PRO A 70 11.68 21.61 -10.86
CA PRO A 70 12.65 22.03 -9.85
C PRO A 70 12.55 23.54 -9.72
N ALA A 71 12.24 24.03 -8.52
CA ALA A 71 12.27 25.47 -8.30
C ALA A 71 13.70 25.97 -8.56
N ASP A 72 13.83 26.99 -9.40
CA ASP A 72 15.09 27.72 -9.58
C ASP A 72 15.44 28.37 -8.25
N LEU A 73 16.23 27.66 -7.45
CA LEU A 73 16.83 28.21 -6.25
C LEU A 73 17.85 29.24 -6.71
N PRO A 74 17.81 30.48 -6.18
CA PRO A 74 18.82 31.47 -6.51
C PRO A 74 20.19 30.86 -6.20
N GLU A 75 21.08 30.84 -7.19
CA GLU A 75 22.48 30.47 -6.98
C GLU A 75 22.99 31.32 -5.83
N ALA A 76 23.37 30.66 -4.74
CA ALA A 76 23.79 31.30 -3.52
C ALA A 76 25.20 31.90 -3.71
N GLU A 77 25.33 32.93 -4.55
CA GLU A 77 26.56 33.73 -4.70
C GLU A 77 26.84 34.62 -3.47
N ALA A 78 26.11 34.44 -2.37
CA ALA A 78 26.38 35.07 -1.08
C ALA A 78 26.20 34.12 0.12
N ALA A 79 26.17 32.80 -0.11
CA ALA A 79 26.49 31.88 0.98
C ALA A 79 28.01 31.89 1.08
N GLY A 80 28.54 32.69 2.03
CA GLY A 80 29.92 32.59 2.45
C GLY A 80 30.31 31.13 2.59
N GLU A 81 31.54 30.80 2.18
CA GLU A 81 32.18 29.50 2.31
C GLU A 81 31.45 28.62 3.32
N LEU A 82 30.88 27.50 2.87
CA LEU A 82 30.37 26.46 3.74
C LEU A 82 31.54 26.01 4.62
N LEU A 83 31.75 26.73 5.72
CA LEU A 83 32.76 26.46 6.72
C LEU A 83 32.34 25.15 7.36
N LEU A 84 32.94 24.05 6.90
CA LEU A 84 32.83 22.74 7.55
C LEU A 84 33.33 22.77 9.01
N ASP A 85 33.93 23.88 9.44
CA ASP A 85 34.37 24.17 10.80
C ASP A 85 33.32 24.90 11.65
N ASP A 86 32.13 25.21 11.12
CA ASP A 86 31.04 25.76 11.95
C ASP A 86 30.61 24.68 12.96
N PRO A 87 30.83 24.88 14.27
CA PRO A 87 30.51 23.88 15.27
C PRO A 87 29.03 23.55 15.16
N LEU A 88 28.73 22.28 14.85
CA LEU A 88 27.36 21.74 14.83
C LEU A 88 26.62 22.25 16.06
N VAL A 89 25.56 23.04 15.83
CA VAL A 89 24.71 23.54 16.91
C VAL A 89 24.18 22.34 17.67
N VAL A 90 24.71 22.11 18.88
CA VAL A 90 24.28 21.03 19.76
C VAL A 90 22.87 21.37 20.20
N LEU A 91 21.89 20.78 19.54
CA LEU A 91 20.48 20.97 19.87
C LEU A 91 20.18 20.33 21.24
N PRO A 92 19.36 20.98 22.08
CA PRO A 92 18.88 20.38 23.33
C PRO A 92 18.13 19.06 23.06
N GLN A 93 18.21 18.07 23.96
CA GLN A 93 17.53 16.77 23.79
C GLN A 93 16.00 16.89 23.78
N ASP A 94 15.47 17.97 24.36
CA ASP A 94 14.06 18.35 24.35
C ASP A 94 13.64 19.09 23.07
N SER A 95 14.57 19.33 22.13
CA SER A 95 14.25 19.90 20.83
C SER A 95 13.28 18.99 20.06
N ARG A 96 12.20 19.60 19.55
CA ARG A 96 11.19 18.91 18.74
C ARG A 96 11.78 18.17 17.54
N VAL A 97 12.88 18.69 16.96
CA VAL A 97 13.59 18.05 15.85
C VAL A 97 14.31 16.78 16.33
N VAL A 98 14.95 16.82 17.50
CA VAL A 98 15.60 15.64 18.08
C VAL A 98 14.57 14.56 18.44
N GLN A 99 13.39 14.95 18.93
CA GLN A 99 12.31 14.01 19.24
C GLN A 99 11.71 13.33 18.00
N LEU A 100 11.73 13.98 16.83
CA LEU A 100 11.26 13.39 15.56
C LEU A 100 12.19 12.28 15.04
N PHE A 101 13.49 12.37 15.37
CA PHE A 101 14.50 11.38 15.00
C PHE A 101 14.94 10.50 16.17
N ALA A 102 14.33 10.69 17.35
CA ALA A 102 14.50 9.77 18.45
C ALA A 102 14.07 8.38 17.96
N PRO A 103 14.87 7.33 18.20
CA PRO A 103 14.56 6.00 17.72
C PRO A 103 13.18 5.60 18.23
N VAL A 104 12.21 5.59 17.31
CA VAL A 104 10.86 5.06 17.54
C VAL A 104 10.90 3.53 17.60
N GLU A 105 12.02 2.94 17.15
CA GLU A 105 12.24 1.51 17.20
C GLU A 105 12.63 1.09 18.62
N PRO A 106 11.82 0.23 19.27
CA PRO A 106 12.16 -0.31 20.58
C PRO A 106 13.50 -1.04 20.49
N THR A 107 14.34 -0.84 21.49
CA THR A 107 15.60 -1.57 21.58
C THR A 107 15.31 -3.08 21.65
N PRO A 108 16.25 -3.95 21.21
CA PRO A 108 16.04 -5.40 21.30
C PRO A 108 15.65 -5.89 22.70
N GLY A 109 16.15 -5.24 23.76
CA GLY A 109 15.77 -5.55 25.15
C GLY A 109 14.31 -5.20 25.47
N GLU A 110 13.86 -4.00 25.08
CA GLU A 110 12.47 -3.56 25.28
C GLU A 110 11.46 -4.39 24.46
N LEU A 111 11.88 -4.92 23.30
CA LEU A 111 11.08 -5.89 22.54
C LEU A 111 10.90 -7.20 23.29
N VAL A 112 11.97 -7.72 23.91
CA VAL A 112 11.90 -8.96 24.70
C VAL A 112 11.00 -8.78 25.92
N GLU A 113 11.11 -7.64 26.62
CA GLU A 113 10.22 -7.31 27.75
C GLU A 113 8.75 -7.20 27.32
N ARG A 114 8.47 -6.51 26.21
CA ARG A 114 7.11 -6.44 25.65
C ARG A 114 6.54 -7.79 25.24
N ILE A 115 7.36 -8.67 24.66
CA ILE A 115 6.95 -10.02 24.28
C ILE A 115 6.70 -10.85 25.53
N ALA A 116 7.56 -10.77 26.54
CA ALA A 116 7.36 -11.45 27.82
C ALA A 116 6.05 -10.99 28.49
N ASP A 117 5.82 -9.68 28.57
CA ASP A 117 4.57 -9.09 29.08
C ASP A 117 3.34 -9.54 28.29
N PHE A 118 3.44 -9.60 26.96
CA PHE A 118 2.35 -10.04 26.08
C PHE A 118 2.03 -11.53 26.25
N LEU A 119 3.04 -12.36 26.49
CA LEU A 119 2.88 -13.80 26.69
C LEU A 119 2.38 -14.14 28.09
N ASP A 120 2.80 -13.40 29.12
CA ASP A 120 2.32 -13.55 30.50
C ASP A 120 0.91 -12.94 30.69
N ALA A 121 0.55 -11.95 29.86
CA ALA A 121 -0.80 -11.44 29.75
C ALA A 121 -1.74 -12.47 29.11
N ARG A 122 -2.24 -13.40 29.93
CA ARG A 122 -3.55 -14.06 29.69
C ARG A 122 -4.55 -13.04 29.15
N PRO A 123 -5.49 -13.41 28.25
CA PRO A 123 -6.29 -12.46 27.49
C PRO A 123 -7.05 -11.53 28.44
N GLN A 124 -6.50 -10.34 28.65
CA GLN A 124 -7.18 -9.27 29.35
C GLN A 124 -7.94 -8.47 28.30
N PRO A 125 -9.28 -8.47 28.35
CA PRO A 125 -10.06 -7.54 27.57
C PRO A 125 -9.92 -6.18 28.25
N ARG A 126 -8.91 -5.39 27.88
CA ARG A 126 -8.88 -3.92 28.02
C ARG A 126 -7.52 -3.36 27.61
N LEU A 127 -7.43 -2.93 26.36
CA LEU A 127 -7.04 -1.55 26.09
C LEU A 127 -8.16 -0.93 25.26
N ALA A 128 -8.77 0.10 25.85
CA ALA A 128 -9.70 1.00 25.19
C ALA A 128 -9.16 1.35 23.80
N ALA A 129 -9.78 0.92 22.72
CA ALA A 129 -11.02 1.51 22.26
C ALA A 129 -10.88 3.04 22.21
N GLN A 130 -10.00 3.55 21.33
CA GLN A 130 -10.46 4.59 20.40
C GLN A 130 -11.52 3.96 19.49
N THR A 131 -12.66 3.57 20.09
CA THR A 131 -13.90 3.43 19.36
C THR A 131 -14.38 4.86 19.21
N LEU A 132 -14.11 5.45 18.05
CA LEU A 132 -15.18 6.21 17.40
C LEU A 132 -16.47 5.39 17.59
N PRO A 133 -17.62 5.99 17.92
CA PRO A 133 -18.84 5.23 18.06
C PRO A 133 -19.02 4.45 16.76
N SER A 134 -18.70 3.15 16.80
CA SER A 134 -19.06 2.22 15.75
C SER A 134 -20.56 2.09 15.93
N VAL A 135 -21.29 3.05 15.39
CA VAL A 135 -22.70 2.87 15.09
C VAL A 135 -22.73 1.51 14.41
N PRO A 136 -23.44 0.51 14.95
CA PRO A 136 -23.59 -0.75 14.26
C PRO A 136 -24.23 -0.39 12.91
N VAL A 137 -23.41 -0.30 11.87
CA VAL A 137 -23.88 -0.05 10.52
C VAL A 137 -24.56 -1.34 10.15
N ASP A 138 -25.87 -1.34 10.31
CA ASP A 138 -26.71 -2.45 9.92
C ASP A 138 -26.46 -2.71 8.43
N ALA A 139 -25.77 -3.81 8.14
CA ALA A 139 -25.30 -4.14 6.80
C ALA A 139 -26.48 -4.19 5.80
N SER A 140 -27.68 -4.50 6.29
CA SER A 140 -28.91 -4.49 5.50
C SER A 140 -29.28 -3.11 5.00
N VAL A 141 -29.08 -2.05 5.80
CA VAL A 141 -29.34 -0.66 5.41
C VAL A 141 -28.30 -0.18 4.38
N ALA A 142 -27.03 -0.52 4.57
CA ALA A 142 -25.97 -0.21 3.63
C ALA A 142 -26.20 -0.88 2.25
N LEU A 143 -26.64 -2.14 2.24
CA LEU A 143 -26.98 -2.88 1.02
C LEU A 143 -28.19 -2.26 0.30
N HIS A 144 -29.24 -1.86 1.02
CA HIS A 144 -30.41 -1.22 0.44
C HIS A 144 -30.06 0.15 -0.17
N ALA A 145 -29.22 0.93 0.50
CA ALA A 145 -28.73 2.21 -0.01
C ALA A 145 -27.91 2.03 -1.29
N ALA A 146 -27.03 1.03 -1.33
CA ALA A 146 -26.25 0.70 -2.53
C ALA A 146 -27.15 0.30 -3.72
N LEU A 147 -28.14 -0.57 -3.49
CA LEU A 147 -29.10 -0.99 -4.52
C LEU A 147 -29.96 0.17 -5.05
N ALA A 148 -30.41 1.07 -4.18
CA ALA A 148 -31.17 2.25 -4.59
C ALA A 148 -30.35 3.15 -5.52
N ASN A 149 -29.05 3.33 -5.23
CA ASN A 149 -28.17 4.16 -6.03
C ASN A 149 -27.90 3.55 -7.43
N ILE A 150 -27.68 2.23 -7.50
CA ILE A 150 -27.54 1.49 -8.77
C ILE A 150 -28.81 1.62 -9.63
N ARG A 151 -30.00 1.59 -9.00
CA ARG A 151 -31.27 1.74 -9.72
C ARG A 151 -31.48 3.16 -10.23
N ALA A 152 -31.02 4.17 -9.49
CA ALA A 152 -31.07 5.56 -9.90
C ALA A 152 -30.14 5.85 -11.08
N SER A 153 -28.95 5.23 -11.13
CA SER A 153 -27.98 5.43 -12.23
C SER A 153 -28.40 4.77 -13.56
N LEU A 154 -29.41 3.90 -13.55
CA LEU A 154 -29.91 3.19 -14.74
C LEU A 154 -31.13 3.86 -15.39
N ARG A 155 -31.60 4.99 -14.85
CA ARG A 155 -32.63 5.85 -15.45
C ARG A 155 -31.98 7.08 -16.07
#